data_AF-A0A157Z544-F1
#
_entry.id   AF-A0A157Z544-F1
#
_cell.length_a   1.000
_cell.length_b   1.000
_cell.length_c   1.000
_cell.angle_alpha   90.00
_cell.angle_beta   90.00
_cell.angle_gamma   90.00
#
_symmetry.space_group_name_H-M   'P 1'
#
loop_
_entity.id
_entity.type
_entity.pdbx_description
1 polymer ?
#
loop_
_entity_poly.entity_id
_entity_poly.type
_entity_poly.pdbx_seq_one_letter_code
_entity_poly.pdbx_strand_id
1 'polypeptide(L)' 'MELTTSSQPTLHVFLQEGGWHWGITVERAAGGGMKVVAYSDEGFETEEEAREDGEHVLRSEDWRSRQSFGRGERRQGCS' A
#
# COMPACT_ATOMS: atom_id res chain seq x y z
N MET A 1 9.44 23.59 10.70
CA MET A 1 9.57 22.17 11.10
C MET A 1 8.43 21.42 10.45
N GLU A 2 8.71 20.73 9.35
CA GLU A 2 7.70 19.98 8.61
C GLU A 2 7.33 18.75 9.43
N LEU A 3 6.19 18.84 10.13
CA LEU A 3 5.54 17.70 10.77
C LEU A 3 4.90 16.85 9.67
N THR A 4 5.70 16.33 8.74
CA THR A 4 5.28 15.16 7.98
C THR A 4 5.28 14.04 9.00
N THR A 5 4.12 13.79 9.59
CA THR A 5 3.84 12.53 10.28
C THR A 5 4.17 11.42 9.29
N SER A 6 5.41 10.97 9.31
CA SER A 6 5.92 9.94 8.40
C SER A 6 5.31 8.65 8.90
N SER A 7 4.07 8.40 8.48
CA SER A 7 3.43 7.10 8.62
C SER A 7 4.31 6.12 7.86
N GLN A 8 5.24 5.49 8.58
CA GLN A 8 6.25 4.61 8.00
C GLN A 8 5.53 3.45 7.33
N PRO A 9 5.60 3.33 6.00
CA PRO A 9 4.98 2.21 5.32
C PRO A 9 5.78 0.94 5.64
N THR A 10 5.09 -0.13 5.99
CA THR A 10 5.67 -1.44 6.29
C THR A 10 5.28 -2.41 5.19
N LEU A 11 6.28 -3.03 4.57
CA LEU A 11 6.07 -4.09 3.59
C LEU A 11 5.94 -5.44 4.30
N HIS A 12 4.89 -6.18 3.97
CA HIS A 12 4.65 -7.54 4.40
C HIS A 12 4.73 -8.45 3.18
N VAL A 13 5.47 -9.55 3.26
CA VAL A 13 5.52 -10.59 2.23
C VAL A 13 5.01 -11.88 2.88
N PHE A 14 4.09 -12.58 2.21
CA PHE A 14 3.42 -13.75 2.74
C PHE A 14 3.02 -14.72 1.62
N LEU A 15 3.03 -16.02 1.91
CA LEU A 15 2.57 -17.05 0.98
C LEU A 15 1.05 -17.22 1.09
N GLN A 16 0.32 -17.09 0.00
CA GLN A 16 -1.13 -17.29 -0.09
C GLN A 16 -1.46 -18.22 -1.27
N GLU A 17 -2.27 -19.25 -1.03
CA GLU A 17 -2.74 -20.20 -2.07
C GLU A 17 -1.64 -20.87 -2.92
N GLY A 18 -0.41 -20.91 -2.41
CA GLY A 18 0.75 -21.47 -3.11
C GLY A 18 1.54 -20.46 -3.95
N GLY A 19 1.13 -19.19 -3.98
CA GLY A 19 1.88 -18.07 -4.54
C GLY A 19 2.39 -17.12 -3.44
N TRP A 20 3.45 -16.37 -3.74
CA TRP A 20 3.96 -15.33 -2.87
C TRP A 20 3.27 -14.01 -3.15
N HIS A 21 2.76 -13.38 -2.11
CA HIS A 21 2.08 -12.11 -2.19
C HIS A 21 2.74 -11.11 -1.25
N TRP A 22 2.54 -9.84 -1.53
CA TRP A 22 2.99 -8.78 -0.66
C TRP A 22 1.88 -7.77 -0.39
N GLY A 23 1.98 -7.06 0.73
CA GLY A 23 1.06 -6.02 1.16
C GLY A 23 1.79 -4.93 1.91
N ILE A 24 1.56 -3.66 1.55
CA ILE A 24 2.11 -2.50 2.24
C ILE A 24 1.05 -1.95 3.17
N THR A 25 1.40 -1.78 4.44
CA THR A 25 0.54 -1.17 5.46
C THR A 25 1.14 0.13 5.98
N VAL A 26 0.30 1.09 6.36
CA VAL A 26 0.74 2.32 7.03
C VAL A 26 -0.09 2.57 8.29
N GLU A 27 0.52 3.21 9.28
CA GLU A 27 -0.20 3.70 10.45
C GLU A 27 -1.07 4.90 10.10
N ARG A 28 -2.36 4.85 10.44
CA ARG A 28 -3.27 5.99 10.27
C ARG A 28 -2.98 7.06 11.32
N ALA A 29 -2.70 8.28 10.86
CA ALA A 29 -2.44 9.43 11.72
C ALA A 29 -3.62 9.87 12.62
N ALA A 30 -4.87 9.50 12.30
CA ALA A 30 -6.07 10.05 12.94
C ALA A 30 -6.96 9.03 13.70
N GLY A 31 -6.43 7.85 14.01
CA GLY A 31 -7.16 6.83 14.76
C GLY A 31 -6.38 5.53 14.72
N GLY A 32 -5.89 5.10 15.89
CA GLY A 32 -4.98 3.97 16.04
C GLY A 32 -5.39 2.77 15.19
N GLY A 33 -4.47 2.31 14.36
CA GLY A 33 -4.71 1.20 13.43
C GLY A 33 -3.82 1.28 12.19
N MET A 34 -3.62 0.13 11.58
CA MET A 34 -2.86 -0.04 10.35
C MET A 34 -3.84 -0.12 9.18
N LYS A 35 -3.55 0.55 8.06
CA LYS A 35 -4.32 0.44 6.83
C LYS A 35 -3.42 -0.15 5.74
N VAL A 36 -3.90 -1.18 5.05
CA VAL A 36 -3.28 -1.65 3.80
C VAL A 36 -3.48 -0.58 2.72
N VAL A 37 -2.39 -0.14 2.10
CA VAL A 37 -2.37 0.94 1.10
C VAL A 37 -2.02 0.44 -0.31
N ALA A 38 -1.33 -0.69 -0.39
CA ALA A 38 -1.04 -1.40 -1.63
C ALA A 38 -0.89 -2.88 -1.32
N TYR A 39 -1.14 -3.73 -2.31
CA TYR A 39 -0.97 -5.17 -2.22
C TYR A 39 -0.75 -5.73 -3.61
N SER A 40 -0.13 -6.91 -3.69
CA SER A 40 -0.04 -7.68 -4.93
C SER A 40 -1.31 -8.49 -5.14
N ASP A 41 -1.98 -8.25 -6.27
CA ASP A 41 -3.09 -9.08 -6.73
C ASP A 41 -2.55 -10.40 -7.34
N GLU A 42 -1.37 -10.34 -7.97
CA GLU A 42 -0.71 -11.50 -8.58
C GLU A 42 0.19 -12.22 -7.56
N GLY A 43 0.19 -13.55 -7.62
CA GLY A 43 1.05 -14.40 -6.81
C GLY A 43 2.36 -14.68 -7.54
N PHE A 44 3.48 -14.32 -6.93
CA PHE A 44 4.82 -14.58 -7.43
C PHE A 44 5.27 -16.00 -7.14
N GLU A 45 6.21 -16.50 -7.93
CA GLU A 45 6.79 -17.85 -7.73
C GLU A 45 7.76 -17.87 -6.54
N THR A 46 8.37 -16.73 -6.19
CA THR A 46 9.37 -16.61 -5.13
C THR A 46 9.10 -15.47 -4.16
N GLU A 47 9.54 -15.63 -2.91
CA GLU A 47 9.46 -14.57 -1.88
C GLU A 47 10.28 -13.34 -2.29
N GLU A 48 11.42 -13.56 -2.97
CA GLU A 48 12.31 -12.50 -3.40
C GLU A 48 11.66 -11.59 -4.44
N GLU A 49 10.99 -12.15 -5.45
CA GLU A 49 10.23 -11.35 -6.41
C GLU A 49 9.10 -10.55 -5.74
N ALA A 50 8.34 -11.19 -4.85
CA ALA A 50 7.28 -10.50 -4.12
C ALA A 50 7.85 -9.37 -3.23
N ARG A 51 9.03 -9.58 -2.63
CA ARG A 51 9.71 -8.55 -1.84
C ARG A 51 10.21 -7.42 -2.73
N GLU A 52 10.90 -7.71 -3.81
CA GLU A 52 11.47 -6.73 -4.73
C GLU A 52 10.38 -5.84 -5.33
N ASP A 53 9.27 -6.43 -5.78
CA ASP A 53 8.12 -5.69 -6.32
C ASP A 53 7.47 -4.80 -5.23
N GLY A 54 7.25 -5.36 -4.04
CA GLY A 54 6.75 -4.61 -2.90
C GLY A 54 7.68 -3.47 -2.47
N GLU A 55 9.00 -3.68 -2.47
CA GLU A 55 10.01 -2.67 -2.17
C GLU A 55 10.06 -1.59 -3.25
N HIS A 56 9.90 -1.96 -4.52
CA HIS A 56 9.81 -1.02 -5.62
C HIS A 56 8.63 -0.07 -5.46
N VAL A 57 7.45 -0.61 -5.12
CA VAL A 57 6.24 0.17 -4.83
C VAL A 57 6.45 1.04 -3.59
N LEU A 58 7.06 0.49 -2.54
CA LEU A 58 7.38 1.19 -1.29
C LEU A 58 8.28 2.41 -1.53
N ARG A 59 9.35 2.23 -2.32
CA ARG A 59 10.33 3.26 -2.68
C ARG A 59 9.77 4.31 -3.63
N SER A 60 8.92 3.90 -4.57
CA SER A 60 8.37 4.81 -5.57
C SER A 60 7.25 5.69 -5.02
N GLU A 61 6.86 5.48 -3.74
CA GLU A 61 5.75 6.19 -3.09
C GLU A 61 4.42 6.05 -3.87
N ASP A 62 4.32 5.05 -4.76
CA ASP A 62 3.13 4.82 -5.59
C ASP A 62 1.92 4.44 -4.71
N TRP A 63 2.19 3.72 -3.62
CA TRP A 63 1.22 3.43 -2.55
C TRP A 63 0.61 4.70 -1.93
N ARG A 64 1.33 5.83 -1.98
CA ARG A 64 0.88 7.12 -1.46
C ARG A 64 -0.03 7.83 -2.45
N SER A 65 0.25 7.72 -3.75
CA SER A 65 -0.64 8.19 -4.82
C SER A 65 -1.96 7.43 -4.84
N ARG A 66 -1.92 6.10 -4.63
CA ARG A 66 -3.13 5.25 -4.54
C ARG A 66 -4.02 5.56 -3.33
N GLN A 67 -3.47 6.20 -2.29
CA GLN A 67 -4.25 6.71 -1.15
C GLN A 67 -5.10 7.93 -1.51
N SER A 68 -4.68 8.73 -2.50
CA SER A 68 -5.32 9.99 -2.88
C SER A 68 -6.71 9.82 -3.50
N PHE A 69 -7.03 8.64 -4.03
CA PHE A 69 -8.35 8.35 -4.59
C PHE A 69 -9.47 8.27 -3.54
N GLY A 70 -9.14 8.18 -2.25
CA GLY A 70 -10.12 8.16 -1.16
C GLY A 70 -10.72 9.51 -0.78
N ARG A 71 -10.23 10.62 -1.35
CA ARG A 71 -10.68 11.98 -1.01
C ARG A 71 -10.97 12.83 -2.25
N GLY A 72 -11.57 12.26 -3.29
CA GLY A 72 -11.77 12.94 -4.57
C GLY A 72 -13.11 12.78 -5.28
N GLU A 73 -14.00 11.85 -4.89
CA GLU A 73 -15.26 11.64 -5.64
C GLU A 73 -16.48 11.98 -4.79
N ARG A 74 -16.71 13.28 -4.56
CA ARG A 74 -18.06 13.78 -4.28
C ARG A 74 -18.61 14.43 -5.54
N ARG A 75 -19.52 13.70 -6.18
CA ARG A 75 -20.50 14.14 -7.18
C ARG A 75 -19.93 14.71 -8.47
N GLN A 76 -19.83 13.85 -9.49
CA GLN A 76 -20.29 14.24 -10.81
C GLN A 76 -21.69 13.65 -10.98
N GLY A 77 -22.70 14.48 -10.70
CA GLY A 77 -24.06 14.17 -11.07
C GLY A 77 -24.18 14.21 -12.58
N CYS A 78 -24.61 13.12 -13.19
CA CYS A 78 -25.19 13.16 -14.53
C CYS A 78 -26.56 13.84 -14.42
N SER A 79 -26.72 14.98 -15.07
CA SER A 79 -28.01 15.54 -15.50
C SER A 79 -27.78 16.33 -16.77
#